data_AF-A0A2J8P944-F1
#
_entry.id   AF-A0A2J8P944-F1
#
_cell.length_a   1.000
_cell.length_b   1.000
_cell.length_c   1.000
_cell.angle_alpha   90.00
_cell.angle_beta   90.00
_cell.angle_gamma   90.00
#
_symmetry.space_group_name_H-M   'P 1'
#
loop_
_entity.id
_entity.type
_entity.pdbx_description
1 polymer ?
#
loop_
_entity_poly.entity_id
_entity_poly.type
_entity_poly.pdbx_seq_one_letter_code
_entity_poly.pdbx_strand_id
1 'polypeptide(L)'
;MLVAGLLLWASLLTGAWPSFPTQDHLPATPRVRLSFKELKATGTAHFFNFLLNTTDYRILLKDEDHDRMYVGSKDYVLSLDLHDINREPLIIHWAASPQRIEECVLSGKDVNGECGNFVRLIQPWNRTHLYVCGTGAYNPMCTYVNRGRRAQDYIFYLEPERLESGKGKCPYDPKLDTASALINEELYAGVYIDFMGTDAAIFRTLGKQTAMRTDQYNSRWLNDPSFIHAELIPDSAERNDDKLYFFFRERSAEAPQSPAVYARIGRICLNDDGGHCCLVNKWSTFLKARLVCSVPGEDGIETHFDELQDVFVQQTQDVRNPVIYAVFTSSGSVFRGSAVCVYSMADIRMVFNGPFAHKEGPNYQWMPFSGKMPYPRPGT
;
A
#
# COMPACT_ATOMS: atom_id res chain seq x y z
N MET A 1 72.26 -49.36 21.22
CA MET A 1 71.13 -49.54 20.29
C MET A 1 69.89 -48.94 20.94
N LEU A 2 69.28 -47.96 20.25
CA LEU A 2 67.92 -47.37 20.40
C LEU A 2 67.39 -47.13 21.83
N VAL A 3 67.39 -45.90 22.37
CA VAL A 3 66.52 -44.73 22.08
C VAL A 3 65.02 -45.02 22.24
N ALA A 4 64.44 -44.50 23.33
CA ALA A 4 63.17 -43.77 23.33
C ALA A 4 62.96 -43.11 24.70
N GLY A 5 63.07 -41.78 24.73
CA GLY A 5 62.75 -40.94 25.88
C GLY A 5 61.30 -40.48 25.85
N LEU A 6 60.71 -40.32 27.03
CA LEU A 6 59.47 -39.58 27.27
C LEU A 6 59.79 -38.55 28.35
N LEU A 7 60.07 -37.32 27.91
CA LEU A 7 60.12 -36.14 28.76
C LEU A 7 58.93 -35.26 28.39
N LEU A 8 57.97 -35.19 29.30
CA LEU A 8 56.92 -34.17 29.32
C LEU A 8 57.57 -32.82 29.61
N TRP A 9 57.48 -31.90 28.66
CA TRP A 9 57.65 -30.47 28.92
C TRP A 9 56.41 -29.73 28.46
N ALA A 10 55.74 -29.11 29.44
CA ALA A 10 54.72 -28.11 29.24
C ALA A 10 55.37 -26.84 28.68
N SER A 11 54.78 -26.27 27.63
CA SER A 11 55.08 -24.91 27.20
C SER A 11 53.76 -24.18 26.95
N LEU A 12 53.48 -23.22 27.84
CA LEU A 12 52.51 -22.16 27.62
C LEU A 12 52.84 -21.44 26.32
N LEU A 13 51.85 -21.35 25.43
CA LEU A 13 51.82 -20.33 24.40
C LEU A 13 50.56 -19.49 24.61
N THR A 14 50.79 -18.35 25.26
CA THR A 14 49.90 -17.19 25.27
C THR A 14 49.77 -16.67 23.84
N GLY A 15 48.78 -17.18 23.12
CA GLY A 15 48.31 -16.59 21.87
C GLY A 15 47.20 -15.60 22.18
N ALA A 16 47.55 -14.32 22.34
CA ALA A 16 46.59 -13.23 22.36
C ALA A 16 45.88 -13.19 20.99
N TRP A 17 44.62 -13.62 20.95
CA TRP A 17 43.75 -13.31 19.83
C TRP A 17 43.39 -11.83 19.94
N PRO A 18 43.46 -11.04 18.85
CA PRO A 18 42.94 -9.69 18.88
C PRO A 18 41.44 -9.80 19.11
N SER A 19 41.00 -9.34 20.27
CA SER A 19 39.59 -9.06 20.54
C SER A 19 39.13 -8.10 19.45
N PHE A 20 38.32 -8.59 18.50
CA PHE A 20 37.53 -7.69 17.68
C PHE A 20 36.73 -6.80 18.63
N PRO A 21 36.67 -5.48 18.40
CA PRO A 21 35.86 -4.63 19.24
C PRO A 21 34.41 -5.10 19.05
N THR A 22 33.86 -5.76 20.07
CA THR A 22 32.42 -5.88 20.23
C THR A 22 31.91 -4.45 20.24
N GLN A 23 31.37 -4.02 19.11
CA GLN A 23 30.64 -2.78 19.03
C GLN A 23 29.46 -3.00 19.97
N ASP A 24 29.56 -2.47 21.19
CA ASP A 24 28.46 -2.40 22.13
C ASP A 24 27.35 -1.65 21.41
N HIS A 25 26.45 -2.41 20.78
CA HIS A 25 25.20 -1.90 20.26
C HIS A 25 24.39 -1.54 21.49
N LEU A 26 24.67 -0.34 22.02
CA LEU A 26 23.81 0.31 23.00
C LEU A 26 22.40 0.22 22.43
N PRO A 27 21.42 -0.35 23.16
CA PRO A 27 20.05 -0.39 22.68
C PRO A 27 19.66 1.04 22.30
N ALA A 28 19.11 1.23 21.10
CA ALA A 28 18.70 2.51 20.58
C ALA A 28 17.51 3.03 21.41
N THR A 29 17.79 3.50 22.63
CA THR A 29 16.80 4.09 23.50
C THR A 29 16.46 5.47 22.97
N PRO A 30 15.18 5.81 22.81
CA PRO A 30 14.79 7.14 22.35
C PRO A 30 15.37 8.18 23.31
N ARG A 31 15.98 9.24 22.77
CA ARG A 31 16.57 10.32 23.58
C ARG A 31 15.53 10.99 24.49
N VAL A 32 14.28 11.07 24.03
CA VAL A 32 13.14 11.60 24.77
C VAL A 32 11.99 10.61 24.64
N ARG A 33 11.37 10.25 25.78
CA ARG A 33 10.17 9.42 25.83
C ARG A 33 9.11 10.19 26.62
N LEU A 34 8.00 10.53 25.97
CA LEU A 34 6.84 11.15 26.62
C LEU A 34 5.69 10.14 26.64
N SER A 35 5.11 9.95 27.82
CA SER A 35 3.80 9.30 27.97
C SER A 35 2.69 10.20 27.41
N PHE A 36 1.51 9.63 27.16
CA PHE A 36 0.34 10.40 26.72
C PHE A 36 0.01 11.56 27.66
N LYS A 37 0.12 11.35 28.98
CA LYS A 37 -0.14 12.39 29.99
C LYS A 37 0.87 13.53 29.89
N GLU A 38 2.16 13.22 29.71
CA GLU A 38 3.22 14.22 29.57
C GLU A 38 3.07 14.98 28.26
N LEU A 39 2.82 14.28 27.14
CA LEU A 39 2.58 14.91 25.85
C LEU A 39 1.38 15.87 25.92
N LYS A 40 0.27 15.47 26.54
CA LYS A 40 -0.89 16.35 26.74
C LYS A 40 -0.56 17.56 27.61
N ALA A 41 0.28 17.39 28.64
CA ALA A 41 0.70 18.47 29.52
C ALA A 41 1.61 19.51 28.83
N THR A 42 2.31 19.13 27.74
CA THR A 42 3.12 20.09 26.95
C THR A 42 2.26 21.13 26.22
N GLY A 43 0.98 20.85 25.98
CA GLY A 43 0.11 21.70 25.15
C GLY A 43 0.45 21.69 23.67
N THR A 44 1.40 20.87 23.19
CA THR A 44 1.80 20.81 21.77
C THR A 44 1.03 19.77 20.95
N ALA A 45 0.26 18.89 21.60
CA ALA A 45 -0.56 17.89 20.93
C ALA A 45 -2.04 18.29 20.97
N HIS A 46 -2.65 18.35 19.80
CA HIS A 46 -4.07 18.65 19.62
C HIS A 46 -4.83 17.35 19.38
N PHE A 47 -5.90 17.13 20.14
CA PHE A 47 -6.78 15.96 20.01
C PHE A 47 -8.12 16.42 19.46
N PHE A 48 -8.69 15.62 18.56
CA PHE A 48 -10.02 15.90 18.04
C PHE A 48 -11.06 15.65 19.13
N ASN A 49 -11.79 16.70 19.53
CA ASN A 49 -12.62 16.71 20.74
C ASN A 49 -14.13 16.63 20.46
N PHE A 50 -14.55 16.51 19.19
CA PHE A 50 -15.97 16.41 18.85
C PHE A 50 -16.47 14.98 19.10
N LEU A 51 -17.61 14.87 19.78
CA LEU A 51 -18.26 13.59 20.05
C LEU A 51 -19.05 13.14 18.81
N LEU A 52 -18.42 12.31 18.00
CA LEU A 52 -19.06 11.62 16.88
C LEU A 52 -19.22 10.13 17.24
N ASN A 53 -20.39 9.57 16.96
CA ASN A 53 -20.60 8.12 17.09
C ASN A 53 -19.97 7.41 15.88
N THR A 54 -18.64 7.35 15.86
CA THR A 54 -17.86 6.86 14.72
C THR A 54 -16.59 6.16 15.21
N THR A 55 -15.98 5.41 14.31
CA THR A 55 -14.71 4.70 14.48
C THR A 55 -13.90 4.82 13.20
N ASP A 56 -12.68 4.30 13.21
CA ASP A 56 -11.90 4.05 11.98
C ASP A 56 -11.57 5.32 11.16
N TYR A 57 -10.97 6.32 11.82
CA TYR A 57 -10.41 7.52 11.19
C TYR A 57 -9.16 7.16 10.37
N ARG A 58 -9.36 6.44 9.26
CA ARG A 58 -8.29 5.76 8.52
C ARG A 58 -7.85 6.50 7.27
N ILE A 59 -8.76 7.21 6.61
CA ILE A 59 -8.46 7.92 5.36
C ILE A 59 -8.11 9.35 5.70
N LEU A 60 -6.88 9.77 5.38
CA LEU A 60 -6.37 11.11 5.59
C LEU A 60 -5.91 11.69 4.25
N LEU A 61 -6.47 12.82 3.86
CA LEU A 61 -6.04 13.57 2.68
C LEU A 61 -5.71 15.00 3.10
N LYS A 62 -4.42 15.33 3.08
CA LYS A 62 -3.93 16.69 3.31
C LYS A 62 -4.15 17.53 2.05
N ASP A 63 -4.74 18.69 2.20
CA ASP A 63 -4.90 19.69 1.14
C ASP A 63 -4.26 21.00 1.61
N GLU A 64 -3.00 21.22 1.18
CA GLU A 64 -2.23 22.42 1.52
C GLU A 64 -2.82 23.68 0.90
N ASP A 65 -3.42 23.58 -0.29
CA ASP A 65 -4.02 24.74 -0.97
C ASP A 65 -5.23 25.30 -0.20
N HIS A 66 -5.92 24.44 0.55
CA HIS A 66 -7.09 24.82 1.35
C HIS A 66 -6.79 24.94 2.85
N ASP A 67 -5.55 24.70 3.29
CA ASP A 67 -5.19 24.60 4.71
C ASP A 67 -6.08 23.61 5.51
N ARG A 68 -6.48 22.50 4.86
CA ARG A 68 -7.41 21.51 5.45
C ARG A 68 -6.87 20.08 5.38
N MET A 69 -7.25 19.27 6.36
CA MET A 69 -7.14 17.82 6.36
C MET A 69 -8.53 17.22 6.20
N TYR A 70 -8.74 16.46 5.13
CA TYR A 70 -9.95 15.66 4.97
C TYR A 70 -9.78 14.31 5.64
N VAL A 71 -10.78 13.89 6.42
CA VAL A 71 -10.75 12.64 7.18
C VAL A 71 -11.97 11.81 6.86
N GLY A 72 -11.76 10.57 6.43
CA GLY A 72 -12.82 9.58 6.27
C GLY A 72 -12.88 8.65 7.47
N SER A 73 -14.09 8.45 8.01
CA SER A 73 -14.36 7.51 9.09
C SER A 73 -15.63 6.69 8.82
N LYS A 74 -16.07 5.88 9.79
CA LYS A 74 -17.37 5.21 9.72
C LYS A 74 -18.50 6.25 9.73
N ASP A 75 -19.29 6.33 8.67
CA ASP A 75 -20.46 7.17 8.47
C ASP A 75 -20.19 8.69 8.39
N TYR A 76 -18.93 9.14 8.42
CA TYR A 76 -18.59 10.57 8.37
C TYR A 76 -17.44 10.89 7.42
N VAL A 77 -17.52 12.07 6.81
CA VAL A 77 -16.41 12.75 6.14
C VAL A 77 -16.19 14.08 6.85
N LEU A 78 -14.96 14.37 7.25
CA LEU A 78 -14.60 15.58 8.00
C LEU A 78 -13.67 16.46 7.16
N SER A 79 -13.73 17.76 7.39
CA SER A 79 -12.76 18.75 6.91
C SER A 79 -12.27 19.55 8.12
N LEU A 80 -11.01 19.31 8.50
CA LEU A 80 -10.37 19.85 9.69
C LEU A 80 -9.33 20.89 9.30
N ASP A 81 -9.19 21.97 10.07
CA ASP A 81 -8.14 22.98 9.85
C ASP A 81 -6.76 22.40 10.20
N LEU A 82 -5.75 22.64 9.34
CA LEU A 82 -4.39 22.09 9.53
C LEU A 82 -3.64 22.72 10.71
N HIS A 83 -4.01 23.93 11.13
CA HIS A 83 -3.39 24.63 12.25
C HIS A 83 -4.04 24.23 13.59
N ASP A 84 -5.36 24.05 13.60
CA ASP A 84 -6.09 23.49 14.74
C ASP A 84 -7.27 22.63 14.29
N ILE A 85 -7.14 21.32 14.45
CA ILE A 85 -8.15 20.34 14.03
C ILE A 85 -9.51 20.50 14.75
N ASN A 86 -9.59 21.29 15.81
CA ASN A 86 -10.84 21.59 16.51
C ASN A 86 -11.46 22.94 16.09
N ARG A 87 -10.75 23.74 15.29
CA ARG A 87 -11.24 25.02 14.79
C ARG A 87 -12.22 24.79 13.64
N GLU A 88 -13.49 25.09 13.90
CA GLU A 88 -14.56 25.09 12.91
C GLU A 88 -14.54 23.86 11.97
N PRO A 89 -14.58 22.63 12.53
CA PRO A 89 -14.60 21.44 11.70
C PRO A 89 -15.90 21.36 10.92
N LEU A 90 -15.79 21.06 9.63
CA LEU A 90 -16.96 20.81 8.77
C LEU A 90 -17.18 19.30 8.71
N ILE A 91 -18.41 18.88 8.97
CA ILE A 91 -18.75 17.47 9.22
C ILE A 91 -19.91 17.09 8.33
N ILE A 92 -19.72 16.06 7.50
CA ILE A 92 -20.76 15.44 6.69
C ILE A 92 -21.08 14.10 7.30
N HIS A 93 -22.35 13.88 7.67
CA HIS A 93 -22.86 12.56 8.02
C HIS A 93 -23.32 11.84 6.73
N TRP A 94 -22.60 10.80 6.36
CA TRP A 94 -22.81 10.01 5.14
C TRP A 94 -22.95 8.53 5.49
N ALA A 95 -23.98 8.20 6.26
CA ALA A 95 -24.31 6.82 6.62
C ALA A 95 -25.02 6.06 5.49
N ALA A 96 -24.97 4.73 5.55
CA ALA A 96 -25.81 3.86 4.73
C ALA A 96 -27.30 4.01 5.13
N SER A 97 -28.23 3.74 4.20
CA SER A 97 -29.66 3.80 4.50
C SER A 97 -30.08 2.70 5.49
N PRO A 98 -31.14 2.90 6.30
CA PRO A 98 -31.60 1.89 7.25
C PRO A 98 -31.92 0.54 6.60
N GLN A 99 -32.55 0.57 5.42
CA GLN A 99 -32.81 -0.64 4.63
C GLN A 99 -31.51 -1.36 4.26
N ARG A 100 -30.47 -0.63 3.86
CA ARG A 100 -29.19 -1.25 3.47
C ARG A 100 -28.48 -1.86 4.66
N ILE A 101 -28.54 -1.21 5.81
CA ILE A 101 -28.01 -1.74 7.07
C ILE A 101 -28.71 -3.05 7.42
N GLU A 102 -30.05 -3.09 7.34
CA GLU A 102 -30.84 -4.30 7.58
C GLU A 102 -30.43 -5.45 6.64
N GLU A 103 -30.32 -5.20 5.33
CA GLU A 103 -29.87 -6.18 4.34
C GLU A 103 -28.46 -6.71 4.65
N CYS A 104 -27.54 -5.83 5.08
CA CYS A 104 -26.18 -6.19 5.47
C CYS A 104 -26.16 -7.09 6.73
N VAL A 105 -26.98 -6.75 7.73
CA VAL A 105 -27.12 -7.54 8.97
C VAL A 105 -27.71 -8.91 8.66
N LEU A 106 -28.76 -8.98 7.85
CA LEU A 106 -29.37 -10.24 7.41
C LEU A 106 -28.41 -11.12 6.60
N SER A 107 -27.42 -10.52 5.95
CA SER A 107 -26.33 -11.23 5.25
C SER A 107 -25.23 -11.75 6.20
N GLY A 108 -25.38 -11.56 7.52
CA GLY A 108 -24.47 -12.08 8.54
C GLY A 108 -23.14 -11.32 8.66
N LYS A 109 -23.07 -10.07 8.21
CA LYS A 109 -21.82 -9.30 8.16
C LYS A 109 -21.56 -8.43 9.39
N ASP A 110 -22.56 -8.15 10.23
CA ASP A 110 -22.46 -7.19 11.34
C ASP A 110 -21.92 -7.78 12.65
N VAL A 111 -20.79 -8.51 12.59
CA VAL A 111 -20.23 -9.17 13.79
C VAL A 111 -19.56 -8.17 14.74
N ASN A 112 -18.96 -7.12 14.20
CA ASN A 112 -18.21 -6.07 14.89
C ASN A 112 -18.65 -4.67 14.42
N GLY A 113 -19.90 -4.51 14.00
CA GLY A 113 -20.41 -3.22 13.53
C GLY A 113 -19.96 -2.86 12.11
N GLU A 114 -19.69 -3.85 11.25
CA GLU A 114 -19.28 -3.65 9.85
C GLU A 114 -20.42 -3.13 8.95
N CYS A 115 -21.69 -3.20 9.38
CA CYS A 115 -22.83 -2.68 8.62
C CYS A 115 -23.03 -1.17 8.79
N GLY A 116 -22.03 -0.40 8.33
CA GLY A 116 -22.10 1.05 8.15
C GLY A 116 -21.35 1.47 6.89
N ASN A 117 -21.29 2.76 6.62
CA ASN A 117 -20.53 3.29 5.49
C ASN A 117 -19.13 3.72 5.92
N PHE A 118 -18.14 2.85 5.73
CA PHE A 118 -16.75 3.19 6.05
C PHE A 118 -16.13 3.90 4.85
N VAL A 119 -15.75 5.17 5.02
CA VAL A 119 -15.06 5.91 3.96
C VAL A 119 -13.69 5.29 3.73
N ARG A 120 -13.39 4.94 2.47
CA ARG A 120 -12.15 4.26 2.06
C ARG A 120 -11.35 5.02 1.02
N LEU A 121 -11.95 6.05 0.42
CA LEU A 121 -11.32 6.87 -0.60
C LEU A 121 -11.77 8.31 -0.48
N ILE A 122 -10.80 9.23 -0.44
CA ILE A 122 -11.01 10.67 -0.63
C ILE A 122 -9.90 11.12 -1.57
N GLN A 123 -10.26 11.64 -2.73
CA GLN A 123 -9.31 12.10 -3.75
C GLN A 123 -9.75 13.47 -4.30
N PRO A 124 -8.83 14.39 -4.63
CA PRO A 124 -9.19 15.63 -5.32
C PRO A 124 -9.74 15.34 -6.72
N TRP A 125 -11.00 15.68 -6.98
CA TRP A 125 -11.61 15.51 -8.31
C TRP A 125 -11.29 16.69 -9.23
N ASN A 126 -11.51 17.90 -8.71
CA ASN A 126 -11.16 19.14 -9.39
C ASN A 126 -10.91 20.23 -8.33
N ARG A 127 -10.81 21.49 -8.77
CA ARG A 127 -10.55 22.62 -7.84
C ARG A 127 -11.62 22.80 -6.76
N THR A 128 -12.84 22.34 -6.99
CA THR A 128 -13.99 22.58 -6.08
C THR A 128 -14.58 21.32 -5.47
N HIS A 129 -14.24 20.13 -5.98
CA HIS A 129 -14.84 18.87 -5.56
C HIS A 129 -13.78 17.85 -5.16
N LEU A 130 -14.14 17.07 -4.14
CA LEU A 130 -13.52 15.79 -3.82
C LEU A 130 -14.36 14.66 -4.41
N TYR A 131 -13.71 13.59 -4.84
CA TYR A 131 -14.32 12.30 -5.10
C TYR A 131 -14.17 11.43 -3.86
N VAL A 132 -15.28 10.90 -3.35
CA VAL A 132 -15.32 10.14 -2.10
C VAL A 132 -16.04 8.81 -2.31
N CYS A 133 -15.48 7.73 -1.78
CA CYS A 133 -16.12 6.41 -1.77
C CYS A 133 -16.12 5.78 -0.37
N GLY A 134 -17.13 4.97 -0.10
CA GLY A 134 -17.23 4.18 1.11
C GLY A 134 -17.92 2.84 0.90
N THR A 135 -17.81 1.96 1.90
CA THR A 135 -18.26 0.56 1.84
C THR A 135 -19.78 0.41 1.73
N GLY A 136 -20.55 1.43 2.12
CA GLY A 136 -22.01 1.47 2.01
C GLY A 136 -22.73 0.27 2.63
N ALA A 137 -22.26 -0.23 3.78
CA ALA A 137 -22.72 -1.47 4.41
C ALA A 137 -22.69 -2.66 3.43
N TYR A 138 -21.48 -3.02 2.98
CA TYR A 138 -21.24 -4.04 1.94
C TYR A 138 -22.01 -3.75 0.63
N ASN A 139 -22.16 -2.48 0.25
CA ASN A 139 -22.57 -2.04 -1.09
C ASN A 139 -21.81 -0.76 -1.44
N PRO A 140 -20.58 -0.89 -1.95
CA PRO A 140 -19.70 0.23 -2.18
C PRO A 140 -20.36 1.30 -3.06
N MET A 141 -20.24 2.54 -2.61
CA MET A 141 -20.86 3.71 -3.22
C MET A 141 -19.86 4.87 -3.23
N CYS A 142 -19.95 5.69 -4.27
CA CYS A 142 -19.13 6.89 -4.43
C CYS A 142 -20.01 8.11 -4.70
N THR A 143 -19.48 9.29 -4.42
CA THR A 143 -20.14 10.57 -4.67
C THR A 143 -19.11 11.69 -4.67
N TYR A 144 -19.57 12.92 -4.88
CA TYR A 144 -18.76 14.12 -4.89
C TYR A 144 -19.07 14.94 -3.64
N VAL A 145 -18.03 15.56 -3.08
CA VAL A 145 -18.16 16.53 -2.00
C VAL A 145 -17.67 17.87 -2.52
N ASN A 146 -18.57 18.86 -2.56
CA ASN A 146 -18.21 20.22 -2.90
C ASN A 146 -17.53 20.86 -1.68
N ARG A 147 -16.29 21.32 -1.86
CA ARG A 147 -15.44 21.93 -0.83
C ARG A 147 -15.20 23.43 -1.06
N GLY A 148 -15.92 24.04 -2.00
CA GLY A 148 -15.67 25.42 -2.43
C GLY A 148 -14.39 25.56 -3.23
N ARG A 149 -14.10 26.78 -3.71
CA ARG A 149 -12.87 27.06 -4.47
C ARG A 149 -11.74 27.55 -3.56
N ARG A 150 -12.10 28.10 -2.41
CA ARG A 150 -11.18 28.65 -1.42
C ARG A 150 -11.61 28.18 -0.03
N ALA A 151 -10.63 28.08 0.86
CA ALA A 151 -10.85 27.69 2.25
C ALA A 151 -11.87 28.58 2.99
N GLN A 152 -11.97 29.87 2.63
CA GLN A 152 -12.85 30.84 3.28
C GLN A 152 -14.32 30.70 2.90
N ASP A 153 -14.65 29.89 1.90
CA ASP A 153 -16.05 29.75 1.45
C ASP A 153 -16.88 28.93 2.45
N TYR A 154 -16.25 28.20 3.38
CA TYR A 154 -16.89 27.26 4.33
C TYR A 154 -17.91 26.31 3.67
N ILE A 155 -17.68 26.00 2.39
CA ILE A 155 -18.51 25.07 1.62
C ILE A 155 -17.99 23.66 1.89
N PHE A 156 -18.85 22.80 2.42
CA PHE A 156 -18.54 21.38 2.58
C PHE A 156 -19.83 20.57 2.65
N TYR A 157 -20.34 20.15 1.49
CA TYR A 157 -21.56 19.36 1.40
C TYR A 157 -21.44 18.29 0.32
N LEU A 158 -22.15 17.19 0.55
CA LEU A 158 -22.21 16.04 -0.35
C LEU A 158 -23.22 16.28 -1.48
N GLU A 159 -22.95 15.76 -2.67
CA GLU A 159 -23.88 15.83 -3.82
C GLU A 159 -24.63 14.49 -3.98
N PRO A 160 -25.73 14.25 -3.24
CA PRO A 160 -26.38 12.94 -3.19
C PRO A 160 -27.00 12.52 -4.51
N GLU A 161 -27.35 13.49 -5.37
CA GLU A 161 -27.89 13.25 -6.71
C GLU A 161 -26.88 12.60 -7.66
N ARG A 162 -25.58 12.65 -7.31
CA ARG A 162 -24.47 12.10 -8.11
C ARG A 162 -23.91 10.82 -7.48
N LEU A 163 -24.78 10.01 -6.89
CA LEU A 163 -24.39 8.73 -6.34
C LEU A 163 -23.98 7.76 -7.46
N GLU A 164 -22.78 7.21 -7.34
CA GLU A 164 -22.23 6.23 -8.27
C GLU A 164 -21.96 4.91 -7.58
N SER A 165 -21.92 3.83 -8.36
CA SER A 165 -21.41 2.55 -7.85
C SER A 165 -19.92 2.68 -7.48
N GLY A 166 -19.57 2.16 -6.31
CA GLY A 166 -18.19 2.04 -5.83
C GLY A 166 -17.53 0.72 -6.21
N LYS A 167 -18.19 -0.13 -7.00
CA LYS A 167 -17.64 -1.42 -7.43
C LYS A 167 -16.36 -1.20 -8.25
N GLY A 168 -15.25 -1.84 -7.84
CA GLY A 168 -13.94 -1.63 -8.45
C GLY A 168 -13.23 -0.33 -8.04
N LYS A 169 -13.82 0.44 -7.11
CA LYS A 169 -13.28 1.72 -6.58
C LYS A 169 -13.05 1.65 -5.06
N CYS A 170 -13.94 0.95 -4.36
CA CYS A 170 -13.96 0.78 -2.92
C CYS A 170 -14.35 -0.68 -2.57
N PRO A 171 -13.77 -1.26 -1.53
CA PRO A 171 -14.08 -2.62 -1.09
C PRO A 171 -15.45 -2.69 -0.44
N TYR A 172 -16.01 -3.89 -0.43
CA TYR A 172 -17.24 -4.22 0.30
C TYR A 172 -16.98 -4.34 1.81
N ASP A 173 -15.89 -5.05 2.16
CA ASP A 173 -15.50 -5.28 3.55
C ASP A 173 -14.63 -4.13 4.06
N PRO A 174 -14.98 -3.50 5.21
CA PRO A 174 -14.18 -2.41 5.76
C PRO A 174 -12.77 -2.86 6.19
N LYS A 175 -12.51 -4.13 6.46
CA LYS A 175 -11.18 -4.58 6.92
C LYS A 175 -10.15 -4.66 5.79
N LEU A 176 -10.59 -4.67 4.54
CA LEU A 176 -9.71 -4.79 3.38
C LEU A 176 -9.01 -3.47 3.07
N ASP A 177 -7.71 -3.58 2.86
CA ASP A 177 -6.85 -2.46 2.49
C ASP A 177 -7.01 -2.11 1.01
N THR A 178 -6.78 -0.85 0.68
CA THR A 178 -6.91 -0.34 -0.68
C THR A 178 -5.79 0.64 -0.98
N ALA A 179 -5.33 0.63 -2.22
CA ALA A 179 -4.47 1.68 -2.76
C ALA A 179 -5.16 2.33 -3.95
N SER A 180 -5.10 3.66 -4.07
CA SER A 180 -5.76 4.37 -5.15
C SER A 180 -5.02 5.62 -5.57
N ALA A 181 -5.10 5.95 -6.86
CA ALA A 181 -4.68 7.23 -7.40
C ALA A 181 -5.73 7.72 -8.40
N LEU A 182 -6.14 8.98 -8.28
CA LEU A 182 -7.04 9.63 -9.22
C LEU A 182 -6.21 10.53 -10.15
N ILE A 183 -6.13 10.17 -11.42
CA ILE A 183 -5.24 10.81 -12.40
C ILE A 183 -6.06 11.09 -13.65
N ASN A 184 -6.07 12.34 -14.12
CA ASN A 184 -6.78 12.74 -15.34
C ASN A 184 -8.26 12.27 -15.40
N GLU A 185 -9.00 12.41 -14.29
CA GLU A 185 -10.41 11.97 -14.15
C GLU A 185 -10.63 10.44 -14.24
N GLU A 186 -9.55 9.66 -14.20
CA GLU A 186 -9.55 8.19 -14.16
C GLU A 186 -9.09 7.72 -12.78
N LEU A 187 -9.87 6.83 -12.18
CA LEU A 187 -9.54 6.26 -10.89
C LEU A 187 -8.86 4.91 -11.06
N TYR A 188 -7.60 4.86 -10.63
CA TYR A 188 -6.83 3.64 -10.52
C TYR A 188 -6.93 3.12 -9.09
N ALA A 189 -7.35 1.87 -8.89
CA ALA A 189 -7.57 1.33 -7.55
C ALA A 189 -7.23 -0.17 -7.46
N GLY A 190 -6.41 -0.53 -6.48
CA GLY A 190 -6.20 -1.91 -6.03
C GLY A 190 -7.22 -2.25 -4.95
N VAL A 191 -8.21 -3.08 -5.29
CA VAL A 191 -9.35 -3.39 -4.42
C VAL A 191 -9.86 -4.81 -4.64
N TYR A 192 -10.61 -5.32 -3.66
CA TYR A 192 -11.49 -6.47 -3.85
C TYR A 192 -12.87 -6.00 -4.32
N ILE A 193 -13.38 -6.62 -5.39
CA ILE A 193 -14.60 -6.18 -6.10
C ILE A 193 -15.86 -6.98 -5.73
N ASP A 194 -15.72 -8.11 -5.04
CA ASP A 194 -16.83 -8.98 -4.68
C ASP A 194 -17.19 -8.91 -3.19
N PHE A 195 -18.45 -9.26 -2.88
CA PHE A 195 -18.97 -9.29 -1.52
C PHE A 195 -18.23 -10.30 -0.61
N MET A 196 -17.63 -11.34 -1.19
CA MET A 196 -16.89 -12.37 -0.46
C MET A 196 -15.43 -11.98 -0.17
N GLY A 197 -14.90 -10.93 -0.82
CA GLY A 197 -13.50 -10.52 -0.64
C GLY A 197 -12.54 -11.55 -1.22
N THR A 198 -12.83 -12.08 -2.40
CA THR A 198 -12.01 -13.11 -3.07
C THR A 198 -11.47 -12.67 -4.43
N ASP A 199 -12.14 -11.74 -5.12
CA ASP A 199 -11.72 -11.20 -6.41
C ASP A 199 -10.96 -9.88 -6.20
N ALA A 200 -9.65 -9.98 -6.00
CA ALA A 200 -8.76 -8.83 -5.98
C ALA A 200 -8.29 -8.44 -7.38
N ALA A 201 -8.28 -7.14 -7.68
CA ALA A 201 -7.69 -6.63 -8.90
C ALA A 201 -7.21 -5.19 -8.77
N ILE A 202 -6.30 -4.81 -9.69
CA ILE A 202 -5.98 -3.41 -9.96
C ILE A 202 -6.88 -2.96 -11.12
N PHE A 203 -7.74 -1.99 -10.86
CA PHE A 203 -8.69 -1.44 -11.82
C PHE A 203 -8.29 -0.05 -12.30
N ARG A 204 -8.71 0.28 -13.52
CA ARG A 204 -8.97 1.67 -13.95
C ARG A 204 -10.45 1.81 -14.23
N THR A 205 -11.09 2.74 -13.55
CA THR A 205 -12.50 3.08 -13.69
C THR A 205 -12.65 4.58 -13.90
N LEU A 206 -13.88 5.05 -14.05
CA LEU A 206 -14.18 6.43 -14.48
C LEU A 206 -13.61 6.68 -15.89
N GLY A 207 -13.45 7.95 -16.27
CA GLY A 207 -13.02 8.33 -17.61
C GLY A 207 -14.04 7.98 -18.71
N LYS A 208 -13.57 8.07 -19.96
CA LYS A 208 -14.38 7.79 -21.16
C LYS A 208 -14.20 6.37 -21.68
N GLN A 209 -13.14 5.70 -21.24
CA GLN A 209 -12.77 4.38 -21.71
C GLN A 209 -13.49 3.28 -20.93
N THR A 210 -13.48 2.06 -21.48
CA THR A 210 -13.95 0.87 -20.76
C THR A 210 -13.07 0.59 -19.54
N ALA A 211 -13.69 0.07 -18.48
CA ALA A 211 -12.94 -0.27 -17.28
C ALA A 211 -11.88 -1.34 -17.56
N MET A 212 -10.66 -1.10 -17.12
CA MET A 212 -9.53 -2.03 -17.25
C MET A 212 -9.31 -2.76 -15.93
N ARG A 213 -8.82 -4.01 -15.98
CA ARG A 213 -8.45 -4.77 -14.78
C ARG A 213 -7.30 -5.74 -14.98
N THR A 214 -6.71 -6.20 -13.89
CA THR A 214 -5.85 -7.39 -13.91
C THR A 214 -6.64 -8.66 -14.22
N ASP A 215 -5.93 -9.69 -14.72
CA ASP A 215 -6.54 -10.97 -15.05
C ASP A 215 -7.15 -11.63 -13.80
N GLN A 216 -8.38 -12.13 -13.94
CA GLN A 216 -9.19 -12.61 -12.83
C GLN A 216 -8.81 -14.06 -12.47
N TYR A 217 -8.81 -14.38 -11.17
CA TYR A 217 -8.51 -15.73 -10.66
C TYR A 217 -7.16 -16.30 -11.14
N ASN A 218 -6.18 -15.43 -11.37
CA ASN A 218 -4.86 -15.80 -11.84
C ASN A 218 -3.79 -15.41 -10.82
N SER A 219 -3.34 -16.38 -10.03
CA SER A 219 -2.35 -16.18 -8.95
C SER A 219 -0.97 -15.70 -9.45
N ARG A 220 -0.69 -15.81 -10.76
CA ARG A 220 0.54 -15.22 -11.35
C ARG A 220 0.45 -13.70 -11.42
N TRP A 221 -0.75 -13.15 -11.52
CA TRP A 221 -0.99 -11.71 -11.54
C TRP A 221 -1.08 -11.15 -10.13
N LEU A 222 -2.05 -11.65 -9.35
CA LEU A 222 -2.29 -11.26 -7.97
C LEU A 222 -2.75 -12.48 -7.19
N ASN A 223 -2.23 -12.68 -5.98
CA ASN A 223 -2.54 -13.84 -5.16
C ASN A 223 -2.85 -13.45 -3.71
N ASP A 224 -4.12 -13.17 -3.42
CA ASP A 224 -4.58 -12.69 -2.11
C ASP A 224 -3.79 -11.44 -1.62
N PRO A 225 -3.81 -10.33 -2.39
CA PRO A 225 -3.02 -9.15 -2.08
C PRO A 225 -3.66 -8.26 -1.00
N SER A 226 -2.85 -7.61 -0.19
CA SER A 226 -3.20 -6.41 0.58
C SER A 226 -2.49 -5.24 -0.09
N PHE A 227 -3.26 -4.22 -0.52
CA PHE A 227 -2.76 -3.05 -1.24
C PHE A 227 -2.41 -1.92 -0.26
N ILE A 228 -1.24 -1.29 -0.42
CA ILE A 228 -0.70 -0.31 0.52
C ILE A 228 -0.68 1.09 -0.10
N HIS A 229 -0.04 1.27 -1.26
CA HIS A 229 0.16 2.59 -1.87
C HIS A 229 0.10 2.55 -3.39
N ALA A 230 -0.27 3.67 -4.01
CA ALA A 230 -0.23 3.85 -5.46
C ALA A 230 0.35 5.23 -5.79
N GLU A 231 1.35 5.28 -6.68
CA GLU A 231 2.06 6.54 -7.02
C GLU A 231 2.36 6.62 -8.52
N LEU A 232 2.03 7.76 -9.14
CA LEU A 232 2.44 8.07 -10.50
C LEU A 232 3.91 8.50 -10.51
N ILE A 233 4.76 7.76 -11.21
CA ILE A 233 6.18 8.10 -11.34
C ILE A 233 6.53 8.12 -12.85
N PRO A 234 6.85 9.29 -13.41
CA PRO A 234 7.27 9.41 -14.81
C PRO A 234 8.57 8.64 -15.07
N ASP A 235 8.65 7.90 -16.17
CA ASP A 235 9.88 7.23 -16.60
C ASP A 235 10.78 8.12 -17.48
N SER A 236 10.19 9.04 -18.23
CA SER A 236 10.92 9.95 -19.12
C SER A 236 10.35 11.37 -19.05
N ALA A 237 10.81 12.24 -19.95
CA ALA A 237 10.20 13.57 -20.12
C ALA A 237 8.89 13.50 -20.94
N GLU A 238 8.65 12.39 -21.63
CA GLU A 238 7.45 12.15 -22.41
C GLU A 238 6.36 11.55 -21.53
N ARG A 239 5.21 12.22 -21.45
CA ARG A 239 4.07 11.75 -20.63
C ARG A 239 3.52 10.38 -21.06
N ASN A 240 3.78 9.96 -22.29
CA ASN A 240 3.37 8.65 -22.77
C ASN A 240 4.12 7.50 -22.10
N ASP A 241 5.26 7.79 -21.46
CA ASP A 241 6.05 6.80 -20.72
C ASP A 241 5.67 6.74 -19.23
N ASP A 242 4.72 7.57 -18.78
CA ASP A 242 4.29 7.63 -17.39
C ASP A 242 3.77 6.28 -16.92
N LYS A 243 4.25 5.84 -15.75
CA LYS A 243 3.86 4.58 -15.14
C LYS A 243 3.28 4.81 -13.76
N LEU A 244 2.21 4.08 -13.47
CA LEU A 244 1.61 4.03 -12.15
C LEU A 244 2.16 2.80 -11.42
N TYR A 245 2.73 3.03 -10.24
CA TYR A 245 3.30 1.99 -9.39
C TYR A 245 2.35 1.65 -8.26
N PHE A 246 2.10 0.36 -8.05
CA PHE A 246 1.32 -0.17 -6.93
C PHE A 246 2.23 -0.92 -5.98
N PHE A 247 2.15 -0.58 -4.69
CA PHE A 247 2.85 -1.26 -3.61
C PHE A 247 1.84 -2.10 -2.84
N PHE A 248 2.14 -3.39 -2.70
CA PHE A 248 1.25 -4.35 -2.07
C PHE A 248 2.05 -5.50 -1.48
N ARG A 249 1.42 -6.32 -0.66
CA ARG A 249 1.93 -7.64 -0.26
C ARG A 249 0.95 -8.70 -0.70
N GLU A 250 1.41 -9.90 -1.00
CA GLU A 250 0.56 -11.00 -1.45
C GLU A 250 1.12 -12.35 -1.02
N ARG A 251 0.32 -13.40 -1.08
CA ARG A 251 0.82 -14.76 -0.91
C ARG A 251 1.73 -15.14 -2.07
N SER A 252 2.89 -15.71 -1.75
CA SER A 252 3.87 -16.13 -2.73
C SER A 252 3.35 -17.26 -3.61
N ALA A 253 3.30 -17.02 -4.92
CA ALA A 253 3.15 -18.06 -5.94
C ALA A 253 4.48 -18.80 -6.22
N GLU A 254 5.60 -18.30 -5.68
CA GLU A 254 6.94 -18.82 -5.91
C GLU A 254 7.30 -19.96 -4.96
N ALA A 255 6.73 -19.95 -3.76
CA ALA A 255 6.95 -20.97 -2.73
C ALA A 255 5.63 -21.66 -2.33
N PRO A 256 4.96 -22.44 -3.21
CA PRO A 256 3.65 -23.02 -2.89
C PRO A 256 3.64 -24.00 -1.70
N GLN A 257 4.81 -24.53 -1.33
CA GLN A 257 4.96 -25.44 -0.19
C GLN A 257 5.16 -24.73 1.16
N SER A 258 5.35 -23.41 1.15
CA SER A 258 5.48 -22.59 2.36
C SER A 258 4.56 -21.37 2.23
N PRO A 259 3.59 -21.16 3.14
CA PRO A 259 2.72 -19.99 3.10
C PRO A 259 3.53 -18.73 3.43
N ALA A 260 4.30 -18.23 2.47
CA ALA A 260 5.07 -17.01 2.56
C ALA A 260 4.25 -15.86 1.98
N VAL A 261 4.27 -14.72 2.65
CA VAL A 261 3.80 -13.44 2.11
C VAL A 261 5.03 -12.73 1.56
N TYR A 262 4.93 -12.09 0.40
CA TYR A 262 5.98 -11.24 -0.15
C TYR A 262 5.46 -9.84 -0.43
N ALA A 263 6.26 -8.85 -0.07
CA ALA A 263 6.09 -7.49 -0.53
C ALA A 263 6.43 -7.38 -2.03
N ARG A 264 5.62 -6.61 -2.75
CA ARG A 264 5.67 -6.43 -4.19
C ARG A 264 5.56 -4.96 -4.56
N ILE A 265 6.22 -4.65 -5.67
CA ILE A 265 5.95 -3.45 -6.45
C ILE A 265 5.45 -3.90 -7.82
N GLY A 266 4.27 -3.42 -8.22
CA GLY A 266 3.70 -3.57 -9.55
C GLY A 266 3.78 -2.26 -10.32
N ARG A 267 3.84 -2.33 -11.65
CA ARG A 267 3.71 -1.15 -12.52
C ARG A 267 2.76 -1.41 -13.68
N ILE A 268 2.09 -0.36 -14.13
CA ILE A 268 1.29 -0.32 -15.36
C ILE A 268 1.61 0.97 -16.12
N CYS A 269 1.56 0.95 -17.46
CA CYS A 269 1.63 2.16 -18.26
C CYS A 269 0.29 2.89 -18.18
N LEU A 270 0.33 4.22 -18.02
CA LEU A 270 -0.89 5.01 -17.84
C LEU A 270 -1.79 5.00 -19.09
N ASN A 271 -1.17 4.90 -20.28
CA ASN A 271 -1.82 4.85 -21.58
C ASN A 271 -2.14 3.42 -22.07
N ASP A 272 -2.07 2.41 -21.22
CA ASP A 272 -2.41 1.03 -21.59
C ASP A 272 -3.93 0.92 -21.82
N ASP A 273 -4.32 0.52 -23.03
CA ASP A 273 -5.72 0.33 -23.45
C ASP A 273 -6.09 -1.16 -23.62
N GLY A 274 -5.22 -2.05 -23.15
CA GLY A 274 -5.37 -3.49 -23.24
C GLY A 274 -5.07 -4.07 -24.62
N GLY A 275 -5.27 -5.38 -24.76
CA GLY A 275 -4.97 -6.08 -26.00
C GLY A 275 -6.17 -6.17 -26.96
N HIS A 276 -5.87 -6.31 -28.25
CA HIS A 276 -6.88 -6.32 -29.31
C HIS A 276 -7.69 -7.64 -29.37
N CYS A 277 -7.02 -8.79 -29.35
CA CYS A 277 -7.66 -10.12 -29.41
C CYS A 277 -7.61 -10.88 -28.08
N CYS A 278 -6.48 -10.78 -27.37
CA CYS A 278 -6.26 -11.30 -26.03
C CYS A 278 -6.13 -10.12 -25.07
N LEU A 279 -6.41 -10.33 -23.77
CA LEU A 279 -6.37 -9.26 -22.76
C LEU A 279 -7.26 -8.04 -23.10
N VAL A 280 -8.40 -8.28 -23.76
CA VAL A 280 -9.41 -7.24 -23.98
C VAL A 280 -9.88 -6.71 -22.62
N ASN A 281 -9.82 -5.39 -22.44
CA ASN A 281 -10.10 -4.71 -21.17
C ASN A 281 -9.22 -5.20 -19.99
N LYS A 282 -8.00 -5.67 -20.27
CA LYS A 282 -7.04 -6.12 -19.26
C LYS A 282 -5.66 -5.54 -19.52
N TRP A 283 -4.93 -5.22 -18.46
CA TRP A 283 -3.59 -4.62 -18.56
C TRP A 283 -2.65 -5.46 -19.41
N SER A 284 -2.08 -4.89 -20.46
CA SER A 284 -1.05 -5.53 -21.28
C SER A 284 0.36 -5.24 -20.75
N THR A 285 0.50 -4.21 -19.92
CA THR A 285 1.77 -3.68 -19.41
C THR A 285 2.03 -4.02 -17.94
N PHE A 286 1.10 -4.73 -17.27
CA PHE A 286 1.25 -5.08 -15.86
C PHE A 286 2.45 -6.00 -15.64
N LEU A 287 3.40 -5.53 -14.83
CA LEU A 287 4.53 -6.31 -14.32
C LEU A 287 4.61 -6.14 -12.81
N LYS A 288 5.15 -7.13 -12.10
CA LYS A 288 5.45 -7.04 -10.67
C LYS A 288 6.82 -7.62 -10.33
N ALA A 289 7.44 -7.09 -9.28
CA ALA A 289 8.71 -7.55 -8.73
C ALA A 289 8.61 -7.64 -7.20
N ARG A 290 9.46 -8.47 -6.57
CA ARG A 290 9.58 -8.55 -5.10
C ARG A 290 10.36 -7.35 -4.57
N LEU A 291 9.86 -6.76 -3.48
CA LEU A 291 10.65 -5.85 -2.64
C LEU A 291 11.29 -6.69 -1.53
N VAL A 292 12.62 -6.75 -1.51
CA VAL A 292 13.36 -7.48 -0.48
C VAL A 292 13.81 -6.48 0.58
N CYS A 293 13.43 -6.73 1.83
CA CYS A 293 13.95 -6.03 3.00
C CYS A 293 14.50 -7.10 3.96
N SER A 294 15.81 -7.24 4.02
CA SER A 294 16.47 -8.25 4.83
C SER A 294 17.76 -7.76 5.45
N VAL A 295 18.17 -8.44 6.52
CA VAL A 295 19.47 -8.25 7.16
C VAL A 295 20.24 -9.57 7.05
N PRO A 296 21.44 -9.58 6.44
CA PRO A 296 22.27 -10.78 6.38
C PRO A 296 22.84 -11.11 7.76
N GLY A 297 22.66 -12.36 8.19
CA GLY A 297 23.30 -12.90 9.40
C GLY A 297 24.76 -13.28 9.17
N GLU A 298 25.51 -13.46 10.26
CA GLU A 298 26.93 -13.89 10.21
C GLU A 298 27.10 -15.31 9.63
N ASP A 299 26.08 -16.15 9.76
CA ASP A 299 25.99 -17.49 9.20
C ASP A 299 25.57 -17.51 7.71
N GLY A 300 25.35 -16.34 7.12
CA GLY A 300 24.86 -16.17 5.76
C GLY A 300 23.34 -16.38 5.60
N ILE A 301 22.60 -16.59 6.70
CA ILE A 301 21.14 -16.69 6.67
C ILE A 301 20.56 -15.27 6.77
N GLU A 302 19.74 -14.89 5.81
CA GLU A 302 19.07 -13.59 5.82
C GLU A 302 17.82 -13.62 6.70
N THR A 303 17.66 -12.61 7.54
CA THR A 303 16.42 -12.34 8.25
C THR A 303 15.56 -11.40 7.41
N HIS A 304 14.45 -11.91 6.88
CA HIS A 304 13.53 -11.17 6.02
C HIS A 304 12.39 -10.48 6.78
N PHE A 305 11.99 -9.31 6.29
CA PHE A 305 10.80 -8.56 6.70
C PHE A 305 9.89 -8.41 5.48
N ASP A 306 9.00 -9.38 5.26
CA ASP A 306 8.20 -9.44 4.03
C ASP A 306 6.82 -8.78 4.16
N GLU A 307 6.37 -8.45 5.38
CA GLU A 307 5.07 -7.84 5.63
C GLU A 307 5.12 -6.32 5.44
N LEU A 308 4.96 -5.86 4.20
CA LEU A 308 4.84 -4.43 3.87
C LEU A 308 3.64 -3.80 4.60
N GLN A 309 3.88 -2.68 5.29
CA GLN A 309 2.87 -1.96 6.08
C GLN A 309 2.54 -0.58 5.50
N ASP A 310 3.56 0.16 5.07
CA ASP A 310 3.39 1.52 4.57
C ASP A 310 4.51 1.91 3.60
N VAL A 311 4.24 2.87 2.72
CA VAL A 311 5.18 3.40 1.74
C VAL A 311 5.09 4.91 1.71
N PHE A 312 6.25 5.56 1.80
CA PHE A 312 6.40 7.00 1.63
C PHE A 312 7.32 7.29 0.45
N VAL A 313 6.81 8.05 -0.51
CA VAL A 313 7.55 8.46 -1.71
C VAL A 313 8.10 9.87 -1.49
N GLN A 314 9.41 9.95 -1.22
CA GLN A 314 10.08 11.23 -1.06
C GLN A 314 10.47 11.78 -2.43
N GLN A 315 9.78 12.85 -2.85
CA GLN A 315 10.10 13.56 -4.08
C GLN A 315 11.50 14.19 -4.00
N THR A 316 12.26 14.07 -5.10
CA THR A 316 13.56 14.74 -5.27
C THR A 316 13.42 15.89 -6.28
N GLN A 317 14.53 16.58 -6.57
CA GLN A 317 14.54 17.59 -7.65
C GLN A 317 14.20 16.98 -9.02
N ASP A 318 14.52 15.69 -9.21
CA ASP A 318 14.10 14.93 -10.39
C ASP A 318 12.90 14.06 -10.04
N VAL A 319 11.71 14.50 -10.46
CA VAL A 319 10.43 13.78 -10.22
C VAL A 319 10.40 12.36 -10.80
N ARG A 320 11.32 12.03 -11.72
CA ARG A 320 11.48 10.66 -12.25
C ARG A 320 12.24 9.76 -11.30
N ASN A 321 12.93 10.31 -10.30
CA ASN A 321 13.77 9.59 -9.36
C ASN A 321 13.45 9.99 -7.90
N PRO A 322 12.22 9.76 -7.42
CA PRO A 322 11.93 9.81 -6.00
C PRO A 322 12.67 8.70 -5.24
N VAL A 323 12.84 8.92 -3.93
CA VAL A 323 13.36 7.91 -3.01
C VAL A 323 12.17 7.25 -2.32
N ILE A 324 12.10 5.92 -2.37
CA ILE A 324 10.98 5.16 -1.79
C ILE A 324 11.40 4.62 -0.43
N TYR A 325 10.72 5.06 0.63
CA TYR A 325 10.80 4.47 1.95
C TYR A 325 9.65 3.51 2.14
N ALA A 326 9.93 2.32 2.66
CA ALA A 326 8.91 1.33 2.94
C ALA A 326 9.13 0.71 4.32
N VAL A 327 8.04 0.57 5.07
CA VAL A 327 8.01 0.00 6.42
C VAL A 327 7.55 -1.44 6.34
N PHE A 328 8.31 -2.35 6.94
CA PHE A 328 8.06 -3.78 6.93
C PHE A 328 8.00 -4.34 8.34
N THR A 329 7.32 -5.47 8.49
CA THR A 329 7.36 -6.31 9.69
C THR A 329 7.74 -7.76 9.36
N SER A 330 8.13 -8.52 10.38
CA SER A 330 8.39 -9.96 10.25
C SER A 330 7.10 -10.76 10.04
N SER A 331 7.15 -11.82 9.23
CA SER A 331 6.00 -12.67 8.87
C SER A 331 5.63 -13.74 9.91
N GLY A 332 6.03 -13.58 11.17
CA GLY A 332 5.86 -14.59 12.22
C GLY A 332 5.36 -14.00 13.54
N SER A 333 4.58 -14.79 14.29
CA SER A 333 4.06 -14.36 15.60
C SER A 333 5.08 -14.41 16.74
N VAL A 334 6.12 -15.27 16.59
CA VAL A 334 7.15 -15.53 17.59
C VAL A 334 8.22 -14.42 17.60
N PHE A 335 8.74 -14.08 16.43
CA PHE A 335 9.70 -12.98 16.27
C PHE A 335 8.97 -11.76 15.75
N ARG A 336 8.85 -10.73 16.60
CA ARG A 336 8.29 -9.43 16.21
C ARG A 336 9.42 -8.45 15.95
N GLY A 337 9.59 -8.09 14.70
CA GLY A 337 10.54 -7.06 14.29
C GLY A 337 9.92 -6.16 13.24
N SER A 338 10.42 -4.93 13.16
CA SER A 338 10.08 -3.96 12.13
C SER A 338 11.36 -3.46 11.48
N ALA A 339 11.30 -3.16 10.18
CA ALA A 339 12.40 -2.61 9.43
C ALA A 339 11.90 -1.47 8.53
N VAL A 340 12.79 -0.53 8.22
CA VAL A 340 12.57 0.50 7.20
C VAL A 340 13.62 0.29 6.14
N CYS A 341 13.19 0.00 4.92
CA CYS A 341 14.07 -0.15 3.77
C CYS A 341 13.87 1.01 2.79
N VAL A 342 14.95 1.36 2.09
CA VAL A 342 14.99 2.47 1.13
C VAL A 342 15.32 1.90 -0.25
N TYR A 343 14.55 2.30 -1.26
CA TYR A 343 14.70 1.82 -2.64
C TYR A 343 14.87 2.99 -3.61
N SER A 344 15.77 2.81 -4.59
CA SER A 344 15.95 3.76 -5.67
C SER A 344 15.10 3.37 -6.90
N MET A 345 14.59 4.36 -7.63
CA MET A 345 13.90 4.09 -8.89
C MET A 345 14.83 3.51 -9.97
N ALA A 346 16.14 3.76 -9.89
CA ALA A 346 17.11 3.16 -10.80
C ALA A 346 17.15 1.62 -10.65
N ASP A 347 17.21 1.12 -9.41
CA ASP A 347 17.21 -0.33 -9.13
C ASP A 347 15.89 -0.97 -9.53
N ILE A 348 14.77 -0.31 -9.21
CA ILE A 348 13.43 -0.78 -9.59
C ILE A 348 13.30 -0.92 -11.11
N ARG A 349 13.73 0.08 -11.87
CA ARG A 349 13.71 0.05 -13.34
C ARG A 349 14.65 -1.02 -13.89
N MET A 350 15.83 -1.19 -13.30
CA MET A 350 16.77 -2.25 -13.67
C MET A 350 16.12 -3.63 -13.52
N VAL A 351 15.38 -3.88 -12.44
CA VAL A 351 14.66 -5.15 -12.21
C VAL A 351 13.55 -5.36 -13.24
N PHE A 352 12.71 -4.35 -13.50
CA PHE A 352 11.66 -4.46 -14.53
C PHE A 352 12.22 -4.61 -15.95
N ASN A 353 13.43 -4.10 -16.19
CA ASN A 353 14.18 -4.30 -17.42
C ASN A 353 15.06 -5.56 -17.40
N GLY A 354 14.99 -6.38 -16.35
CA GLY A 354 15.66 -7.66 -16.20
C GLY A 354 14.88 -8.84 -16.79
N PRO A 355 15.32 -10.08 -16.52
CA PRO A 355 14.62 -11.28 -17.02
C PRO A 355 13.26 -11.47 -16.33
N PHE A 356 12.28 -11.95 -17.08
CA PHE A 356 10.98 -12.35 -16.53
C PHE A 356 11.08 -13.67 -15.77
N ALA A 357 10.25 -13.83 -14.73
CA ALA A 357 10.09 -15.12 -14.06
C ALA A 357 9.31 -16.10 -14.96
N HIS A 358 9.80 -17.33 -15.11
CA HIS A 358 9.24 -18.34 -16.01
C HIS A 358 9.14 -19.72 -15.34
N LYS A 359 8.13 -20.49 -15.75
CA LYS A 359 8.01 -21.94 -15.50
C LYS A 359 7.53 -22.63 -16.76
N GLU A 360 8.13 -23.76 -17.12
CA GLU A 360 7.67 -24.59 -18.25
C GLU A 360 6.34 -25.30 -17.94
N GLY A 361 6.08 -25.58 -16.67
CA GLY A 361 4.83 -26.20 -16.21
C GLY A 361 4.59 -26.00 -14.71
N PRO A 362 3.45 -26.49 -14.18
CA PRO A 362 3.06 -26.27 -12.78
C PRO A 362 4.11 -26.75 -11.77
N ASN A 363 4.70 -27.93 -12.04
CA ASN A 363 5.64 -28.62 -11.14
C ASN A 363 7.11 -28.21 -11.33
N TYR A 364 7.41 -27.34 -12.30
CA TYR A 364 8.77 -26.84 -12.52
C TYR A 364 9.13 -25.81 -11.45
N GLN A 365 10.41 -25.47 -11.31
CA GLN A 365 10.84 -24.34 -10.48
C GLN A 365 10.73 -23.04 -11.28
N TRP A 366 10.64 -21.92 -10.56
CA TRP A 366 10.75 -20.61 -11.20
C TRP A 366 12.19 -20.37 -11.63
N MET A 367 12.36 -19.92 -12.87
CA MET A 367 13.66 -19.61 -13.44
C MET A 367 13.61 -18.31 -14.26
N PRO A 368 14.75 -17.62 -14.45
CA PRO A 368 14.83 -16.50 -15.37
C PRO A 368 14.51 -16.96 -16.80
N PHE A 369 13.61 -16.24 -17.48
CA PHE A 369 13.30 -16.49 -18.88
C PHE A 369 14.53 -16.25 -19.76
N SER A 370 14.97 -17.29 -20.46
CA SER A 370 16.14 -17.28 -21.36
C SER A 370 15.78 -17.31 -22.85
N GLY A 371 14.48 -17.34 -23.18
CA GLY A 371 13.99 -17.37 -24.56
C GLY A 371 14.08 -16.01 -25.28
N LYS A 372 13.68 -16.00 -26.56
CA LYS A 372 13.64 -14.77 -27.36
C LYS A 372 12.55 -13.83 -26.84
N MET A 373 12.94 -12.61 -26.48
CA MET A 373 12.00 -11.60 -26.01
C MET A 373 11.09 -11.11 -27.15
N PRO A 374 9.76 -11.03 -26.97
CA PRO A 374 8.87 -10.38 -27.92
C PRO A 374 9.23 -8.90 -28.13
N TYR A 375 8.89 -8.37 -29.30
CA TYR A 375 9.02 -6.95 -29.62
C TYR A 375 7.66 -6.37 -30.03
N PRO A 376 7.22 -5.23 -29.46
CA PRO A 376 7.87 -4.46 -28.39
C PRO A 376 8.00 -5.27 -27.09
N ARG A 377 8.92 -4.87 -26.21
CA ARG A 377 9.17 -5.59 -24.95
C ARG A 377 7.93 -5.48 -24.05
N PRO A 378 7.39 -6.59 -23.53
CA PRO A 378 6.23 -6.54 -22.62
C PRO A 378 6.46 -5.62 -21.42
N GLY A 379 5.47 -4.77 -21.11
CA GLY A 379 5.56 -3.77 -20.04
C GLY A 379 6.33 -2.49 -20.39
N THR A 380 6.55 -2.23 -21.68
CA THR A 380 7.03 -0.94 -22.22
C THR A 380 5.85 -0.13 -22.70
#